data_AF-A0A3S4FP02-F1
#
_entry.id   AF-A0A3S4FP02-F1
#
_cell.length_a   1.000
_cell.length_b   1.000
_cell.length_c   1.000
_cell.angle_alpha   90.00
_cell.angle_beta   90.00
_cell.angle_gamma   90.00
#
_symmetry.space_group_name_H-M   'P 1'
#
loop_
_entity.id
_entity.type
_entity.pdbx_description
1 polymer ?
#
loop_
_entity_poly.entity_id
_entity_poly.type
_entity_poly.pdbx_seq_one_letter_code
_entity_poly.pdbx_strand_id
1 'polypeptide(L)'
;MAHWFRRNRLTVVGIIVGSALAVLTATPATAVPNTQCTLVTAVEDVNRVSQLPSELLKILPPIADIGAPFNKTDSVEDPTLPFRRLIRAGHRGNDWFVWYEHGGLGYFWQAVLARVEPGAAPRPLANAGTLSDTLCTLTDGVFVGQVPPYPAGTWAASSY
;
A
#
# COMPACT_ATOMS: atom_id res chain seq x y z
N MET A 1 77.30 -18.89 45.54
CA MET A 1 77.92 -18.73 44.21
C MET A 1 76.81 -18.80 43.16
N ALA A 2 76.93 -17.97 42.12
CA ALA A 2 75.85 -17.44 41.31
C ALA A 2 75.20 -18.43 40.31
N HIS A 3 73.89 -18.28 40.11
CA HIS A 3 73.18 -18.64 38.87
C HIS A 3 72.13 -17.54 38.62
N TRP A 4 72.40 -16.59 37.72
CA TRP A 4 72.07 -16.54 36.28
C TRP A 4 70.61 -16.12 35.96
N PHE A 5 70.52 -14.87 35.49
CA PHE A 5 69.59 -14.28 34.51
C PHE A 5 68.29 -15.03 34.13
N ARG A 6 67.14 -14.35 34.29
CA ARG A 6 66.24 -14.03 33.15
C ARG A 6 65.20 -12.97 33.50
N ARG A 7 65.20 -11.91 32.70
CA ARG A 7 64.31 -10.75 32.77
C ARG A 7 63.20 -10.98 31.72
N ASN A 8 62.05 -11.50 32.13
CA ASN A 8 60.90 -11.65 31.22
C ASN A 8 60.20 -10.30 31.08
N ARG A 9 60.36 -9.68 29.91
CA ARG A 9 59.47 -8.62 29.42
C ARG A 9 58.17 -9.29 28.95
N LEU A 10 57.08 -9.11 29.68
CA LEU A 10 55.74 -9.46 29.23
C LEU A 10 55.17 -8.26 28.49
N THR A 11 55.10 -8.35 27.18
CA THR A 11 54.39 -7.41 26.31
C THR A 11 52.89 -7.67 26.48
N VAL A 12 52.15 -6.72 27.03
CA VAL A 12 50.69 -6.76 27.09
C VAL A 12 50.15 -6.45 25.70
N VAL A 13 49.62 -7.47 25.02
CA VAL A 13 48.82 -7.28 23.80
C VAL A 13 47.37 -7.12 24.24
N GLY A 14 46.86 -5.90 24.23
CA GLY A 14 45.44 -5.62 24.43
C GLY A 14 44.66 -5.95 23.16
N ILE A 15 43.78 -6.95 23.22
CA ILE A 15 42.79 -7.20 22.18
C ILE A 15 41.53 -6.43 22.58
N ILE A 16 41.29 -5.27 21.97
CA ILE A 16 40.00 -4.60 22.03
C ILE A 16 39.10 -5.27 20.98
N VAL A 17 38.28 -6.22 21.41
CA VAL A 17 37.19 -6.74 20.57
C VAL A 17 36.04 -5.73 20.64
N GLY A 18 36.00 -4.81 19.68
CA GLY A 18 34.86 -3.93 19.46
C GLY A 18 33.67 -4.75 19.00
N SER A 19 32.71 -4.99 19.90
CA SER A 19 31.44 -5.64 19.55
C SER A 19 30.55 -4.60 18.87
N ALA A 20 30.50 -4.58 17.55
CA ALA A 20 29.52 -3.80 16.82
C ALA A 20 28.15 -4.48 16.99
N LEU A 21 27.29 -3.95 17.86
CA LEU A 21 25.88 -4.32 17.89
C LEU A 21 25.24 -3.84 16.58
N ALA A 22 24.96 -4.78 15.67
CA ALA A 22 24.07 -4.52 14.56
C ALA A 22 22.64 -4.38 15.10
N VAL A 23 22.14 -3.15 15.18
CA VAL A 23 20.73 -2.89 15.46
C VAL A 23 19.94 -3.27 14.21
N LEU A 24 19.38 -4.48 14.21
CA LEU A 24 18.38 -4.91 13.24
C LEU A 24 17.14 -4.04 13.42
N THR A 25 16.99 -3.00 12.60
CA THR A 25 15.73 -2.27 12.50
C THR A 25 14.71 -3.21 11.88
N ALA A 26 13.74 -3.70 12.67
CA ALA A 26 12.59 -4.37 12.11
C ALA A 26 11.84 -3.37 11.23
N THR A 27 11.75 -3.64 9.92
CA THR A 27 10.82 -2.91 9.07
C THR A 27 9.42 -3.18 9.62
N PRO A 28 8.61 -2.14 9.91
CA PRO A 28 7.24 -2.39 10.31
C PRO A 28 6.59 -3.21 9.20
N ALA A 29 6.05 -4.37 9.55
CA ALA A 29 5.20 -5.11 8.64
C ALA A 29 4.01 -4.20 8.33
N THR A 30 3.93 -3.67 7.10
CA THR A 30 2.72 -3.00 6.63
C THR A 30 1.59 -4.02 6.77
N ALA A 31 0.63 -3.76 7.66
CA ALA A 31 -0.48 -4.67 7.84
C ALA A 31 -1.25 -4.76 6.52
N VAL A 32 -1.50 -6.00 6.08
CA VAL A 32 -2.44 -6.26 4.98
C VAL A 32 -3.78 -5.73 5.43
N PRO A 33 -4.39 -4.77 4.71
CA PRO A 33 -5.64 -4.18 5.12
C PRO A 33 -6.74 -5.23 5.16
N ASN A 34 -7.66 -5.08 6.11
CA ASN A 34 -8.91 -5.83 6.09
C ASN A 34 -9.76 -5.42 4.87
N THR A 35 -9.60 -6.16 3.77
CA THR A 35 -10.35 -5.95 2.52
C THR A 35 -11.81 -6.41 2.59
N GLN A 36 -12.18 -7.12 3.66
CA GLN A 36 -13.52 -7.66 3.92
C GLN A 36 -14.26 -6.87 5.00
N CYS A 37 -13.75 -5.71 5.39
CA CYS A 37 -14.41 -4.85 6.36
C CYS A 37 -15.81 -4.45 5.88
N THR A 38 -16.75 -4.36 6.83
CA THR A 38 -18.12 -3.92 6.54
C THR A 38 -18.15 -2.40 6.48
N LEU A 39 -18.63 -1.84 5.37
CA LEU A 39 -18.91 -0.41 5.26
C LEU A 39 -20.16 -0.07 6.09
N VAL A 40 -20.10 1.02 6.85
CA VAL A 40 -21.26 1.55 7.56
C VAL A 40 -22.29 2.07 6.57
N THR A 41 -21.81 2.70 5.49
CA THR A 41 -22.63 3.13 4.37
C THR A 41 -23.00 1.94 3.51
N ALA A 42 -24.29 1.66 3.33
CA ALA A 42 -24.77 0.65 2.41
C ALA A 42 -24.38 1.02 0.97
N VAL A 43 -23.84 0.02 0.24
CA VAL A 43 -23.39 0.14 -1.15
C VAL A 43 -23.91 -1.05 -1.96
N GLU A 44 -24.02 -0.84 -3.27
CA GLU A 44 -24.14 -1.92 -4.24
C GLU A 44 -22.73 -2.35 -4.64
N ASP A 45 -22.33 -3.56 -4.23
CA ASP A 45 -21.01 -4.13 -4.55
C ASP A 45 -20.95 -4.62 -6.01
N VAL A 46 -19.79 -4.40 -6.64
CA VAL A 46 -19.46 -4.98 -7.95
C VAL A 46 -18.20 -5.83 -7.85
N ASN A 47 -18.15 -6.90 -8.65
CA ASN A 47 -17.13 -7.94 -8.52
C ASN A 47 -16.18 -8.04 -9.71
N ARG A 48 -16.38 -7.20 -10.74
CA ARG A 48 -15.56 -7.18 -11.97
C ARG A 48 -15.35 -5.77 -12.47
N VAL A 49 -14.21 -5.55 -13.13
CA VAL A 49 -13.83 -4.28 -13.76
C VAL A 49 -14.84 -3.87 -14.83
N SER A 50 -15.43 -4.84 -15.55
CA SER A 50 -16.44 -4.58 -16.58
C SER A 50 -17.76 -4.02 -16.06
N GLN A 51 -17.99 -4.06 -14.74
CA GLN A 51 -19.17 -3.49 -14.09
C GLN A 51 -18.94 -2.03 -13.65
N LEU A 52 -17.71 -1.53 -13.73
CA LEU A 52 -17.40 -0.14 -13.41
C LEU A 52 -17.90 0.79 -14.53
N PRO A 53 -18.37 2.01 -14.21
CA PRO A 53 -18.69 3.00 -15.22
C PRO A 53 -17.49 3.31 -16.12
N SER A 54 -17.74 3.49 -17.42
CA SER A 54 -16.69 3.78 -18.40
C SER A 54 -15.92 5.07 -18.05
N GLU A 55 -16.61 6.03 -17.46
CA GLU A 55 -16.11 7.30 -17.00
C GLU A 55 -15.09 7.07 -15.89
N LEU A 56 -15.41 6.22 -14.91
CA LEU A 56 -14.50 5.87 -13.82
C LEU A 56 -13.24 5.16 -14.34
N LEU A 57 -13.38 4.30 -15.34
CA LEU A 57 -12.24 3.63 -15.97
C LEU A 57 -11.25 4.62 -16.62
N LYS A 58 -11.67 5.83 -17.02
CA LYS A 58 -10.77 6.84 -17.60
C LYS A 58 -9.79 7.44 -16.59
N ILE A 59 -10.11 7.40 -15.31
CA ILE A 59 -9.25 7.92 -14.24
C ILE A 59 -8.50 6.82 -13.48
N LEU A 60 -8.78 5.56 -13.80
CA LEU A 60 -8.09 4.41 -13.22
C LEU A 60 -6.95 3.96 -14.14
N PRO A 61 -5.81 3.56 -13.58
CA PRO A 61 -4.82 2.84 -14.37
C PRO A 61 -5.38 1.47 -14.81
N PRO A 62 -4.77 0.82 -15.83
CA PRO A 62 -5.12 -0.54 -16.19
C PRO A 62 -5.13 -1.46 -14.96
N ILE A 63 -6.21 -2.22 -14.81
CA ILE A 63 -6.53 -2.99 -13.61
C ILE A 63 -7.10 -4.36 -14.00
N ALA A 64 -6.63 -5.41 -13.33
CA ALA A 64 -7.14 -6.77 -13.48
C ALA A 64 -8.37 -7.00 -12.59
N ASP A 65 -9.20 -7.97 -12.98
CA ASP A 65 -10.32 -8.48 -12.16
C ASP A 65 -9.82 -9.08 -10.83
N ILE A 66 -10.74 -9.21 -9.87
CA ILE A 66 -10.48 -9.84 -8.58
C ILE A 66 -9.89 -11.23 -8.78
N GLY A 67 -8.73 -11.49 -8.19
CA GLY A 67 -8.03 -12.79 -8.26
C GLY A 67 -7.30 -13.09 -9.57
N ALA A 68 -7.42 -12.25 -10.60
CA ALA A 68 -6.68 -12.44 -11.86
C ALA A 68 -5.16 -12.19 -11.70
N PRO A 69 -4.32 -12.68 -12.62
CA PRO A 69 -2.89 -12.36 -12.65
C PRO A 69 -2.64 -10.86 -12.84
N PHE A 70 -1.59 -10.34 -12.19
CA PHE A 70 -1.14 -8.96 -12.32
C PHE A 70 0.35 -8.86 -11.96
N ASN A 71 1.03 -7.82 -12.42
CA ASN A 71 2.42 -7.54 -12.09
C ASN A 71 2.52 -6.89 -10.69
N LYS A 72 2.90 -7.71 -9.70
CA LYS A 72 3.05 -7.27 -8.30
C LYS A 72 4.32 -6.48 -8.04
N THR A 73 5.40 -6.77 -8.77
CA THR A 73 6.72 -6.15 -8.63
C THR A 73 7.13 -5.43 -9.90
N ASP A 74 8.16 -4.60 -9.82
CA ASP A 74 8.83 -3.96 -10.96
C ASP A 74 9.65 -4.94 -11.83
N SER A 75 9.97 -6.13 -11.31
CA SER A 75 10.43 -7.26 -12.13
C SER A 75 9.25 -7.87 -12.87
N VAL A 76 9.17 -7.63 -14.18
CA VAL A 76 8.04 -8.01 -15.05
C VAL A 76 8.37 -9.25 -15.86
N GLU A 77 7.57 -10.30 -15.71
CA GLU A 77 7.63 -11.52 -16.52
C GLU A 77 6.67 -11.45 -17.72
N ASP A 78 5.46 -10.93 -17.52
CA ASP A 78 4.46 -10.72 -18.57
C ASP A 78 4.07 -9.24 -18.67
N PRO A 79 4.55 -8.50 -19.69
CA PRO A 79 4.26 -7.08 -19.85
C PRO A 79 2.81 -6.78 -20.28
N THR A 80 2.02 -7.79 -20.63
CA THR A 80 0.61 -7.61 -20.99
C THR A 80 -0.31 -7.50 -19.76
N LEU A 81 0.17 -7.97 -18.60
CA LEU A 81 -0.57 -7.89 -17.35
C LEU A 81 -0.51 -6.47 -16.75
N PRO A 82 -1.61 -5.98 -16.16
CA PRO A 82 -1.61 -4.70 -15.46
C PRO A 82 -0.81 -4.79 -14.15
N PHE A 83 -0.43 -3.64 -13.60
CA PHE A 83 0.21 -3.53 -12.27
C PHE A 83 -0.80 -3.37 -11.13
N ARG A 84 -2.09 -3.54 -11.41
CA ARG A 84 -3.16 -3.33 -10.44
C ARG A 84 -4.14 -4.47 -10.51
N ARG A 85 -4.69 -4.83 -9.35
CA ARG A 85 -5.73 -5.84 -9.24
C ARG A 85 -6.86 -5.35 -8.36
N LEU A 86 -8.08 -5.45 -8.87
CA LEU A 86 -9.29 -5.10 -8.14
C LEU A 86 -9.38 -5.96 -6.87
N ILE A 87 -9.71 -5.31 -5.76
CA ILE A 87 -9.98 -5.96 -4.47
C ILE A 87 -11.48 -5.95 -4.22
N ARG A 88 -12.08 -4.77 -4.29
CA ARG A 88 -13.50 -4.52 -4.04
C ARG A 88 -13.87 -3.19 -4.68
N ALA A 89 -15.07 -3.10 -5.23
CA ALA A 89 -15.64 -1.85 -5.67
C ALA A 89 -17.15 -1.85 -5.45
N GLY A 90 -17.75 -0.67 -5.48
CA GLY A 90 -19.18 -0.51 -5.35
C GLY A 90 -19.56 0.96 -5.35
N HIS A 91 -20.85 1.22 -5.17
CA HIS A 91 -21.36 2.58 -5.20
C HIS A 91 -22.56 2.81 -4.29
N ARG A 92 -22.79 4.08 -3.98
CA ARG A 92 -24.03 4.60 -3.41
C ARG A 92 -24.50 5.76 -4.26
N GLY A 93 -25.57 5.56 -5.02
CA GLY A 93 -25.97 6.50 -6.06
C GLY A 93 -24.81 6.74 -7.03
N ASN A 94 -24.39 7.99 -7.16
CA ASN A 94 -23.32 8.40 -8.08
C ASN A 94 -21.93 8.41 -7.46
N ASP A 95 -21.78 8.12 -6.17
CA ASP A 95 -20.48 8.07 -5.52
C ASP A 95 -19.96 6.63 -5.54
N TRP A 96 -18.83 6.43 -6.24
CA TRP A 96 -18.18 5.14 -6.45
C TRP A 96 -16.92 5.04 -5.61
N PHE A 97 -16.60 3.83 -5.15
CA PHE A 97 -15.29 3.47 -4.61
C PHE A 97 -14.68 2.30 -5.37
N VAL A 98 -13.35 2.31 -5.51
CA VAL A 98 -12.56 1.22 -6.07
C VAL A 98 -11.33 1.03 -5.19
N TRP A 99 -11.19 -0.17 -4.65
CA TRP A 99 -10.00 -0.59 -3.92
C TRP A 99 -9.19 -1.55 -4.77
N TYR A 100 -7.89 -1.35 -4.82
CA TYR A 100 -7.01 -2.22 -5.60
C TYR A 100 -5.63 -2.38 -4.96
N GLU A 101 -5.01 -3.50 -5.30
CA GLU A 101 -3.59 -3.74 -5.10
C GLU A 101 -2.81 -2.93 -6.13
N HIS A 102 -1.73 -2.29 -5.70
CA HIS A 102 -0.78 -1.56 -6.54
C HIS A 102 0.56 -2.27 -6.47
N GLY A 103 1.05 -2.77 -7.61
CA GLY A 103 2.38 -3.35 -7.76
C GLY A 103 3.36 -2.43 -8.48
N GLY A 104 4.64 -2.83 -8.54
CA GLY A 104 5.72 -2.04 -9.14
C GLY A 104 6.90 -1.91 -8.17
N LEU A 105 7.52 -0.72 -8.12
CA LEU A 105 8.63 -0.42 -7.20
C LEU A 105 8.25 -0.64 -5.72
N GLY A 106 6.96 -0.50 -5.41
CA GLY A 106 6.38 -0.86 -4.12
C GLY A 106 5.08 -1.61 -4.31
N TYR A 107 4.75 -2.46 -3.33
CA TYR A 107 3.48 -3.15 -3.27
C TYR A 107 2.63 -2.61 -2.11
N PHE A 108 1.47 -2.05 -2.42
CA PHE A 108 0.58 -1.42 -1.44
C PHE A 108 -0.88 -1.44 -1.90
N TRP A 109 -1.79 -0.97 -1.04
CA TRP A 109 -3.22 -0.87 -1.32
C TRP A 109 -3.63 0.58 -1.57
N GLN A 110 -4.56 0.76 -2.48
CA GLN A 110 -5.05 2.06 -2.90
C GLN A 110 -6.58 2.08 -2.96
N ALA A 111 -7.16 3.21 -2.54
CA ALA A 111 -8.57 3.48 -2.67
C ALA A 111 -8.77 4.75 -3.50
N VAL A 112 -9.58 4.63 -4.54
CA VAL A 112 -10.05 5.73 -5.37
C VAL A 112 -11.55 5.87 -5.18
N LEU A 113 -11.98 7.08 -4.85
CA LEU A 113 -13.39 7.42 -4.74
C LEU A 113 -13.69 8.59 -5.65
N ALA A 114 -14.79 8.52 -6.38
CA ALA A 114 -15.19 9.55 -7.33
C ALA A 114 -16.71 9.64 -7.45
N ARG A 115 -17.21 10.85 -7.69
CA ARG A 115 -18.57 11.05 -8.17
C ARG A 115 -18.60 10.86 -9.68
N VAL A 116 -19.50 10.01 -10.15
CA VAL A 116 -19.68 9.68 -11.57
C VAL A 116 -21.09 10.06 -11.98
N GLU A 117 -21.21 11.07 -12.83
CA GLU A 117 -22.48 11.47 -13.46
C GLU A 117 -22.46 11.01 -14.93
N PRO A 118 -23.57 10.46 -15.46
CA PRO A 118 -23.64 10.03 -16.85
C PRO A 118 -23.23 11.14 -17.82
N GLY A 119 -22.26 10.86 -18.69
CA GLY A 119 -21.79 11.81 -19.71
C GLY A 119 -20.91 12.96 -19.19
N ALA A 120 -20.58 12.99 -17.90
CA ALA A 120 -19.64 13.96 -17.33
C ALA A 120 -18.28 13.32 -17.01
N ALA A 121 -17.25 14.16 -16.85
CA ALA A 121 -15.98 13.70 -16.30
C ALA A 121 -16.18 13.27 -14.83
N PRO A 122 -15.62 12.14 -14.37
CA PRO A 122 -15.65 11.79 -12.95
C PRO A 122 -15.01 12.89 -12.12
N ARG A 123 -15.63 13.21 -10.98
CA ARG A 123 -15.06 14.14 -10.01
C ARG A 123 -14.39 13.33 -8.89
N PRO A 124 -13.05 13.34 -8.79
CA PRO A 124 -12.37 12.67 -7.69
C PRO A 124 -12.84 13.21 -6.35
N LEU A 125 -13.15 12.30 -5.43
CA LEU A 125 -13.46 12.60 -4.03
C LEU A 125 -12.25 12.28 -3.16
N ALA A 126 -11.62 11.12 -3.37
CA ALA A 126 -10.39 10.74 -2.69
C ALA A 126 -9.51 9.84 -3.58
N ASN A 127 -8.20 9.94 -3.38
CA ASN A 127 -7.22 9.02 -3.94
C ASN A 127 -6.11 8.82 -2.90
N ALA A 128 -6.11 7.67 -2.23
CA ALA A 128 -5.21 7.40 -1.12
C ALA A 128 -4.48 6.08 -1.32
N GLY A 129 -3.15 6.12 -1.21
CA GLY A 129 -2.28 4.95 -1.27
C GLY A 129 -1.68 4.61 0.10
N THR A 130 -0.99 3.46 0.17
CA THR A 130 -0.37 2.95 1.41
C THR A 130 -1.41 2.73 2.52
N LEU A 131 -2.59 2.25 2.12
CA LEU A 131 -3.67 1.97 3.06
C LEU A 131 -3.36 0.67 3.82
N SER A 132 -3.17 0.79 5.13
CA SER A 132 -3.31 -0.31 6.09
C SER A 132 -4.82 -0.56 6.34
N ASP A 133 -5.25 -0.95 7.54
CA ASP A 133 -6.65 -1.27 7.91
C ASP A 133 -7.67 -0.11 7.84
N THR A 134 -7.46 0.89 6.98
CA THR A 134 -8.26 2.11 6.86
C THR A 134 -9.13 2.17 5.59
N LEU A 135 -9.19 1.11 4.77
CA LEU A 135 -10.01 1.07 3.54
C LEU A 135 -11.47 1.44 3.79
N CYS A 136 -12.12 0.79 4.77
CA CYS A 136 -13.51 1.11 5.12
C CYS A 136 -13.64 2.50 5.75
N THR A 137 -12.82 2.83 6.76
CA THR A 137 -12.90 4.13 7.45
C THR A 137 -12.73 5.30 6.48
N LEU A 138 -11.81 5.19 5.53
CA LEU A 138 -11.63 6.19 4.47
C LEU A 138 -12.87 6.28 3.59
N THR A 139 -13.39 5.14 3.14
CA THR A 139 -14.54 5.07 2.22
C THR A 139 -15.80 5.62 2.87
N ASP A 140 -16.10 5.22 4.11
CA ASP A 140 -17.22 5.73 4.89
C ASP A 140 -17.08 7.23 5.18
N GLY A 141 -15.86 7.69 5.54
CA GLY A 141 -15.57 9.11 5.75
C GLY A 141 -15.90 9.94 4.50
N VAL A 142 -15.45 9.49 3.33
CA VAL A 142 -15.71 10.17 2.07
C VAL A 142 -17.21 10.18 1.73
N PHE A 143 -17.93 9.08 1.96
CA PHE A 143 -19.39 9.03 1.73
C PHE A 143 -20.19 10.00 2.60
N VAL A 144 -19.67 10.36 3.79
CA VAL A 144 -20.29 11.39 4.65
C VAL A 144 -19.67 12.78 4.47
N GLY A 145 -18.85 12.98 3.44
CA GLY A 145 -18.24 14.27 3.09
C GLY A 145 -17.01 14.64 3.92
N GLN A 146 -16.46 13.72 4.70
CA GLN A 146 -15.21 13.88 5.45
C GLN A 146 -14.05 13.39 4.59
N VAL A 147 -13.41 14.31 3.87
CA VAL A 147 -12.24 14.04 3.03
C VAL A 147 -11.09 14.96 3.49
N PRO A 148 -9.87 14.40 3.64
CA PRO A 148 -8.78 14.78 4.57
C PRO A 148 -9.04 15.61 5.86
N PRO A 149 -8.19 15.44 6.92
CA PRO A 149 -6.87 14.81 6.90
C PRO A 149 -6.93 13.29 6.79
N TYR A 150 -6.10 12.76 5.89
CA TYR A 150 -5.88 11.34 5.68
C TYR A 150 -5.53 10.65 7.01
N PRO A 151 -6.05 9.43 7.29
CA PRO A 151 -5.61 8.66 8.46
C PRO A 151 -4.08 8.58 8.53
N ALA A 152 -3.50 8.61 9.73
CA ALA A 152 -2.06 8.54 9.93
C ALA A 152 -1.44 7.36 9.16
N GLY A 153 -0.40 7.63 8.36
CA GLY A 153 0.26 6.64 7.50
C GLY A 153 -0.29 6.55 6.08
N THR A 154 -1.37 7.26 5.76
CA THR A 154 -1.93 7.36 4.41
C THR A 154 -1.62 8.75 3.83
N TRP A 155 -1.37 8.84 2.53
CA TRP A 155 -1.07 10.09 1.84
C TRP A 155 -2.01 10.25 0.65
N ALA A 156 -2.33 11.50 0.29
CA ALA A 156 -2.93 11.80 -1.01
C ALA A 156 -2.00 11.21 -2.07
N ALA A 157 -2.41 10.15 -2.74
CA ALA A 157 -1.77 9.79 -3.97
C ALA A 157 -2.12 10.89 -4.97
N SER A 158 -1.23 11.88 -5.11
CA SER A 158 -1.28 12.79 -6.26
C SER A 158 -1.28 11.90 -7.50
N SER A 159 -2.38 11.87 -8.22
CA SER A 159 -2.45 11.20 -9.51
C SER A 159 -1.37 11.77 -10.43
N TYR A 160 -0.75 10.87 -11.19
CA TYR A 160 0.10 11.19 -12.34
C TYR A 160 -0.67 11.94 -13.42
#